data_AF-A0A919LWS2-F1
#
_entry.id   AF-A0A919LWS2-F1
#
_cell.length_a   1.000
_cell.length_b   1.000
_cell.length_c   1.000
_cell.angle_alpha   90.00
_cell.angle_beta   90.00
_cell.angle_gamma   90.00
#
_symmetry.space_group_name_H-M   'P 1'
#
loop_
_entity.id
_entity.type
_entity.pdbx_description
1 polymer ?
#
loop_
_entity_poly.entity_id
_entity_poly.type
_entity_poly.pdbx_seq_one_letter_code
_entity_poly.pdbx_strand_id
1 'polypeptide(L)'
;MQSKAQMVERIPVASEVAKGRYAIGFQQVSELLPVPGVTFVGELPDNLQYITRFAGAVTISADHPQEGKALLTYLASPAAQETIHATGMRSVAAAAPVSQKDTVQ
;
A
#
# COMPACT_ATOMS: atom_id res chain seq x y z
N MET A 1 9.27 28.98 15.36
CA MET A 1 7.89 28.45 15.30
C MET A 1 7.96 26.97 15.60
N GLN A 2 7.10 26.45 16.50
CA GLN A 2 6.96 25.00 16.67
C GLN A 2 6.29 24.40 15.42
N SER A 3 6.73 23.20 15.03
CA SER A 3 6.12 22.46 13.93
C SER A 3 4.68 22.09 14.27
N LYS A 4 3.78 22.19 13.29
CA LYS A 4 2.38 21.75 13.42
C LYS A 4 2.17 20.28 13.05
N ALA A 5 3.22 19.62 12.54
CA ALA A 5 3.18 18.22 12.12
C ALA A 5 4.44 17.50 12.60
N GLN A 6 4.28 16.21 12.88
CA GLN A 6 5.39 15.32 13.21
C GLN A 6 5.42 14.17 12.22
N MET A 7 6.60 13.91 11.67
CA MET A 7 6.85 12.72 10.86
C MET A 7 7.03 11.52 11.79
N VAL A 8 6.25 10.46 11.54
CA VAL A 8 6.39 9.18 12.25
C VAL A 8 7.22 8.27 11.37
N GLU A 9 8.41 7.91 11.83
CA GLU A 9 9.31 7.03 11.08
C GLU A 9 9.10 5.57 11.49
N ARG A 10 9.04 4.66 10.51
CA ARG A 10 9.18 3.19 10.66
C ARG A 10 8.04 2.44 11.39
N ILE A 11 7.01 3.13 11.88
CA ILE A 11 5.83 2.51 12.50
C ILE A 11 4.53 3.04 11.89
N PRO A 12 3.41 2.30 11.97
CA PRO A 12 2.13 2.81 11.52
C PRO A 12 1.72 4.05 12.31
N VAL A 13 1.41 5.15 11.62
CA VAL A 13 0.86 6.40 12.16
C VAL A 13 -0.42 6.12 12.97
N ALA A 14 -1.27 5.20 12.50
CA ALA A 14 -2.45 4.76 13.24
C ALA A 14 -2.12 4.24 14.65
N SER A 15 -0.94 3.63 14.85
CA SER A 15 -0.55 3.15 16.18
C SER A 15 -0.30 4.31 17.16
N GLU A 16 0.13 5.47 16.69
CA GLU A 16 0.34 6.65 17.52
C GLU A 16 -0.98 7.33 17.88
N VAL A 17 -1.93 7.32 16.93
CA VAL A 17 -3.30 7.78 17.17
C VAL A 17 -4.01 6.85 18.15
N ALA A 18 -3.88 5.52 18.01
CA ALA A 18 -4.45 4.54 18.94
C ALA A 18 -3.96 4.72 20.39
N LYS A 19 -2.71 5.16 20.56
CA LYS A 19 -2.12 5.48 21.88
C LYS A 19 -2.58 6.83 22.44
N GLY A 20 -3.41 7.58 21.72
CA GLY A 20 -3.88 8.91 22.10
C GLY A 20 -2.82 10.02 21.98
N ARG A 21 -1.69 9.76 21.31
CA ARG A 21 -0.62 10.77 21.14
C ARG A 21 -0.97 11.85 20.14
N TYR A 22 -1.77 11.49 19.13
CA TYR A 22 -2.29 12.42 18.12
C TYR A 22 -3.78 12.15 17.89
N ALA A 23 -4.52 13.20 17.54
CA ALA A 23 -5.94 13.07 17.21
C ALA A 23 -6.19 12.59 15.76
N ILE A 24 -5.24 12.84 14.85
CA ILE A 24 -5.35 12.52 13.43
C ILE A 24 -3.97 12.18 12.86
N GLY A 25 -3.96 11.33 11.84
CA GLY A 25 -2.75 10.97 11.10
C GLY A 25 -3.05 10.63 9.64
N PHE A 26 -2.00 10.69 8.82
CA PHE A 26 -2.05 10.41 7.39
C PHE A 26 -1.00 9.36 7.04
N GLN A 27 -1.38 8.30 6.34
CA GLN A 27 -0.49 7.26 5.82
C GLN A 27 -1.21 6.51 4.69
N GLN A 28 -0.50 5.65 3.95
CA GLN A 28 -1.11 4.71 3.02
C GLN A 28 -2.21 3.88 3.71
N VAL A 29 -3.36 3.74 3.05
CA VAL A 29 -4.52 2.99 3.59
C VAL A 29 -4.14 1.58 4.00
N SER A 30 -3.23 0.93 3.26
CA SER A 30 -2.75 -0.42 3.54
C SER A 30 -2.05 -0.59 4.88
N GLU A 31 -1.52 0.50 5.43
CA GLU A 31 -0.85 0.53 6.72
C GLU A 31 -1.81 0.94 7.87
N LEU A 32 -2.98 1.49 7.52
CA LEU A 32 -3.95 1.99 8.49
C LEU A 32 -4.99 0.94 8.86
N LEU A 33 -5.58 0.26 7.87
CA LEU A 33 -6.67 -0.70 8.10
C LEU A 33 -6.30 -1.87 9.04
N PRO A 34 -5.06 -2.40 9.03
CA PRO A 34 -4.68 -3.48 9.95
C PRO A 34 -4.55 -3.05 11.42
N VAL A 35 -4.53 -1.74 11.73
CA VAL A 35 -4.27 -1.24 13.08
C VAL A 35 -5.57 -1.10 13.88
N PRO A 36 -5.75 -1.85 14.98
CA PRO A 36 -6.93 -1.73 15.83
C PRO A 36 -6.89 -0.44 16.67
N GLY A 37 -8.07 -0.02 17.17
CA GLY A 37 -8.17 1.11 18.10
C GLY A 37 -8.16 2.50 17.45
N VAL A 38 -8.28 2.56 16.12
CA VAL A 38 -8.50 3.80 15.37
C VAL A 38 -9.70 3.68 14.44
N THR A 39 -10.20 4.82 13.98
CA THR A 39 -11.25 4.89 12.95
C THR A 39 -10.63 5.38 11.65
N PHE A 40 -10.76 4.61 10.58
CA PHE A 40 -10.44 5.08 9.24
C PHE A 40 -11.51 6.07 8.77
N VAL A 41 -11.11 7.31 8.51
CA VAL A 41 -12.03 8.41 8.17
C VAL A 41 -12.27 8.57 6.67
N GLY A 42 -11.42 7.96 5.84
CA GLY A 42 -11.50 8.06 4.38
C GLY A 42 -10.16 8.39 3.73
N GLU A 43 -10.18 8.42 2.41
CA GLU A 43 -9.02 8.78 1.59
C GLU A 43 -8.94 10.30 1.38
N LEU A 44 -7.73 10.79 1.09
CA LEU A 44 -7.55 12.16 0.63
C LEU A 44 -8.23 12.35 -0.74
N PRO A 45 -8.59 13.58 -1.14
CA PRO A 45 -9.05 13.88 -2.50
C PRO A 45 -8.06 13.36 -3.54
N ASP A 46 -8.57 12.80 -4.65
CA ASP A 46 -7.76 12.11 -5.68
C ASP A 46 -6.57 12.93 -6.18
N ASN A 47 -6.73 14.24 -6.33
CA ASN A 47 -5.68 15.16 -6.79
C ASN A 47 -4.57 15.41 -5.76
N LEU A 48 -4.77 14.99 -4.51
CA LEU A 48 -3.80 15.07 -3.42
C LEU A 48 -3.25 13.69 -3.01
N GLN A 49 -3.83 12.61 -3.54
CA GLN A 49 -3.36 11.26 -3.23
C GLN A 49 -2.02 10.99 -3.90
N TYR A 50 -1.10 10.41 -3.13
CA TYR A 50 0.13 9.84 -3.66
C TYR A 50 0.00 8.31 -3.71
N ILE A 51 -0.28 7.78 -4.89
CA ILE A 51 -0.52 6.34 -5.07
C ILE A 51 0.82 5.62 -5.17
N THR A 52 1.09 4.73 -4.21
CA THR A 52 2.22 3.81 -4.28
C THR A 52 1.81 2.56 -5.08
N ARG A 53 2.43 2.37 -6.25
CA ARG A 53 2.20 1.18 -7.07
C ARG A 53 3.22 0.09 -6.73
N PHE A 54 2.73 -1.10 -6.44
CA PHE A 54 3.56 -2.29 -6.25
C PHE A 54 3.60 -3.12 -7.53
N ALA A 55 4.78 -3.65 -7.87
CA ALA A 55 4.98 -4.57 -8.97
C ALA A 55 5.92 -5.69 -8.53
N GLY A 56 5.66 -6.89 -9.03
CA GLY A 56 6.53 -8.06 -8.83
C GLY A 56 7.14 -8.51 -10.15
N ALA A 57 8.38 -8.99 -10.10
CA ALA A 57 9.09 -9.54 -11.25
C ALA A 57 9.92 -10.75 -10.84
N VAL A 58 10.08 -11.70 -11.75
CA VAL A 58 11.06 -12.79 -11.63
C VAL A 58 12.35 -12.30 -12.27
N THR A 59 13.47 -12.37 -11.54
CA THR A 59 14.77 -11.93 -12.04
C THR A 59 15.35 -12.96 -13.02
N ILE A 60 16.23 -12.51 -13.92
CA ILE A 60 16.87 -13.38 -14.92
C ILE A 60 17.76 -14.48 -14.30
N SER A 61 18.20 -14.28 -13.06
CA SER A 61 19.08 -15.17 -12.32
C SER A 61 18.36 -15.93 -11.20
N ALA A 62 17.03 -16.00 -11.24
CA ALA A 62 16.27 -16.72 -10.23
C ALA A 62 16.54 -18.23 -10.32
N ASP A 63 16.85 -18.86 -9.19
CA ASP A 63 17.03 -20.32 -9.10
C ASP A 63 15.73 -21.10 -9.42
N HIS A 64 14.58 -20.47 -9.17
CA HIS A 64 13.24 -21.03 -9.31
C HIS A 64 12.32 -20.11 -10.14
N PRO A 65 12.61 -19.93 -11.45
CA PRO A 65 11.91 -18.93 -12.25
C PRO A 65 10.45 -19.30 -12.53
N GLN A 66 10.13 -20.60 -12.61
CA GLN A 66 8.77 -21.06 -12.88
C GLN A 66 7.88 -20.89 -11.64
N GLU A 67 8.41 -21.18 -10.46
CA GLU A 67 7.75 -21.04 -9.18
C GLU A 67 7.51 -19.56 -8.85
N GLY A 68 8.52 -18.70 -9.11
CA GLY A 68 8.35 -17.25 -9.01
C GLY A 68 7.24 -16.74 -9.91
N LYS A 69 7.17 -17.23 -11.16
CA LYS A 69 6.08 -16.88 -12.09
C LYS A 69 4.73 -17.40 -11.61
N ALA A 70 4.67 -18.62 -11.06
CA ALA A 70 3.45 -19.18 -10.52
C ALA A 70 2.93 -18.37 -9.32
N LEU A 71 3.82 -17.91 -8.43
CA LEU A 71 3.47 -17.02 -7.32
C LEU A 71 2.88 -15.70 -7.81
N LEU A 72 3.55 -15.01 -8.75
CA LEU A 72 3.05 -13.75 -9.29
C LEU A 72 1.70 -13.94 -10.01
N THR A 73 1.53 -15.07 -10.70
CA THR A 73 0.26 -15.46 -11.33
C THR A 73 -0.85 -15.64 -10.29
N TYR A 74 -0.55 -16.31 -9.17
CA TYR A 74 -1.50 -16.49 -8.07
C TYR A 74 -1.88 -15.16 -7.42
N LEU A 75 -0.92 -14.28 -7.14
CA LEU A 75 -1.18 -12.95 -6.57
C LEU A 75 -2.04 -12.07 -7.49
N ALA A 76 -1.95 -12.26 -8.81
CA ALA A 76 -2.78 -11.59 -9.80
C ALA A 76 -4.15 -12.28 -10.04
N SER A 77 -4.40 -13.44 -9.43
CA SER A 77 -5.60 -14.24 -9.68
C SER A 77 -6.84 -13.69 -8.96
N PRO A 78 -8.07 -14.00 -9.43
CA PRO A 78 -9.30 -13.69 -8.70
C PRO A 78 -9.31 -14.18 -7.24
N ALA A 79 -8.66 -15.31 -6.96
CA ALA A 79 -8.62 -15.90 -5.63
C ALA A 79 -7.89 -15.04 -4.58
N ALA A 80 -6.95 -14.18 -5.01
CA ALA A 80 -6.20 -13.31 -4.10
C ALA A 80 -6.88 -11.95 -3.88
N GLN A 81 -7.86 -11.57 -4.71
CA GLN A 81 -8.39 -10.20 -4.78
C GLN A 81 -9.11 -9.78 -3.50
N GLU A 82 -9.86 -10.70 -2.89
CA GLU A 82 -10.55 -10.43 -1.64
C GLU A 82 -9.57 -10.05 -0.53
N THR A 83 -8.48 -10.82 -0.38
CA THR A 83 -7.43 -10.52 0.60
C THR A 83 -6.73 -9.19 0.29
N ILE A 84 -6.40 -8.92 -0.98
CA ILE A 84 -5.78 -7.65 -1.39
C ILE A 84 -6.68 -6.47 -1.00
N HIS A 85 -7.97 -6.52 -1.34
CA HIS A 85 -8.91 -5.44 -1.03
C HIS A 85 -9.16 -5.29 0.47
N ALA A 86 -9.20 -6.40 1.22
CA ALA A 86 -9.35 -6.37 2.68
C ALA A 86 -8.18 -5.64 3.37
N THR A 87 -6.99 -5.66 2.78
CA THR A 87 -5.84 -4.89 3.30
C THR A 87 -5.91 -3.40 2.93
N GLY A 88 -6.85 -2.94 2.10
CA GLY A 88 -6.91 -1.55 1.64
C GLY A 88 -6.06 -1.25 0.40
N MET A 89 -5.42 -2.27 -0.16
CA MET A 89 -4.81 -2.19 -1.48
C MET A 89 -5.87 -2.33 -2.58
N ARG A 90 -5.58 -1.76 -3.75
CA ARG A 90 -6.42 -1.89 -4.94
C ARG A 90 -5.65 -2.63 -6.02
N SER A 91 -6.28 -3.64 -6.60
CA SER A 91 -5.69 -4.33 -7.75
C SER A 91 -5.76 -3.48 -9.00
N VAL A 92 -4.74 -3.61 -9.82
CA VAL A 92 -4.62 -2.92 -11.10
C VAL A 92 -4.86 -3.95 -12.19
N ALA A 93 -5.73 -3.63 -13.15
CA ALA A 93 -5.90 -4.49 -14.31
C ALA A 93 -4.54 -4.64 -15.00
N ALA A 94 -4.16 -5.86 -15.35
CA ALA A 94 -2.98 -6.11 -16.17
C ALA A 94 -3.26 -5.59 -17.60
N ALA A 95 -3.05 -4.30 -17.83
CA ALA A 95 -3.14 -3.71 -19.16
C ALA A 95 -2.05 -2.66 -19.36
N ALA A 96 -1.35 -2.84 -20.49
CA ALA A 96 -0.21 -2.07 -21.02
C ALA A 96 1.08 -2.10 -20.18
N PRO A 97 2.26 -2.11 -20.85
CA PRO A 97 3.54 -1.96 -20.17
C PRO A 97 3.55 -0.70 -19.32
N VAL A 98 4.16 -0.80 -18.13
CA VAL A 98 4.33 0.29 -17.16
C VAL A 98 4.85 1.54 -17.90
N SER A 99 4.07 2.62 -17.87
CA SER A 99 4.51 3.92 -18.38
C SER A 99 5.31 4.65 -17.32
N GLN A 100 6.11 5.63 -17.72
CA GLN A 100 6.87 6.47 -16.80
C GLN A 100 5.98 7.27 -15.82
N LYS A 101 4.70 7.46 -16.16
CA LYS A 101 3.68 8.05 -15.28
C LYS A 101 3.18 7.10 -14.20
N ASP A 102 3.43 5.80 -14.35
CA ASP A 102 3.05 4.75 -13.41
C ASP A 102 4.18 4.43 -12.41
N THR A 103 5.39 4.93 -12.67
CA THR A 103 6.56 4.77 -11.80
C THR A 103 6.70 5.92 -10.83
N VAL A 104 7.00 5.58 -9.59
CA VAL A 104 7.24 6.52 -8.50
C VAL A 104 8.68 7.05 -8.62
N GLN A 105 8.82 8.36 -8.89
CA GLN A 105 10.03 9.15 -8.64
C GLN A 105 9.69 10.18 -7.56
#